data_AF-A0A425W7N3-F1
#
_entry.id   AF-A0A425W7N3-F1
#
_cell.length_a   1.000
_cell.length_b   1.000
_cell.length_c   1.000
_cell.angle_alpha   90.00
_cell.angle_beta   90.00
_cell.angle_gamma   90.00
#
_symmetry.space_group_name_H-M   'P 1'
#
loop_
_entity.id
_entity.type
_entity.pdbx_description
1 polymer ?
#
loop_
_entity_poly.entity_id
_entity_poly.type
_entity_poly.pdbx_seq_one_letter_code
_entity_poly.pdbx_strand_id
1 'polypeptide(L)'
;MIKATKKQIQAMKNLYQKSDVESLEKMIQLHWKKIEEIVENDGDSADLANNVVMIFHLVFNERMHMLATFDAKAYERAVNDVQDKEITQKDFSKLVFKNLDSAKQNFAFGQTFYNMDRLVSNTMRDIRIFMRKYPKYEEAIRTAWQSEH
;
A
#
# COMPACT_ATOMS: atom_id res chain seq x y z
N MET A 1 -21.88 15.17 -1.90
CA MET A 1 -20.64 15.42 -1.14
C MET A 1 -20.83 14.85 0.27
N ILE A 2 -20.23 13.70 0.59
CA ILE A 2 -20.32 13.15 1.95
C ILE A 2 -19.41 14.02 2.84
N LYS A 3 -19.96 14.66 3.87
CA LYS A 3 -19.18 15.40 4.87
C LYS A 3 -18.80 14.44 6.00
N ALA A 4 -17.52 14.31 6.32
CA ALA A 4 -17.06 13.50 7.44
C ALA A 4 -17.47 14.17 8.73
N THR A 5 -17.79 13.32 9.69
CA THR A 5 -18.13 13.73 11.04
C THR A 5 -16.90 14.28 11.77
N LYS A 6 -17.12 15.10 12.80
CA LYS A 6 -16.04 15.57 13.68
C LYS A 6 -15.24 14.41 14.29
N LYS A 7 -15.90 13.30 14.61
CA LYS A 7 -15.26 12.07 15.12
C LYS A 7 -14.30 11.46 14.10
N GLN A 8 -14.71 11.35 12.83
CA GLN A 8 -13.85 10.87 11.76
C GLN A 8 -12.65 11.80 11.55
N ILE A 9 -12.86 13.12 11.52
CA ILE A 9 -11.76 14.08 11.38
C ILE A 9 -10.74 13.93 12.53
N GLN A 10 -11.22 13.78 13.77
CA GLN A 10 -10.36 13.60 14.93
C GLN A 10 -9.62 12.25 14.90
N ALA A 11 -10.30 11.17 14.49
CA ALA A 11 -9.68 9.86 14.31
C ALA A 11 -8.56 9.93 13.27
N MET A 12 -8.78 10.58 12.13
CA MET A 12 -7.76 10.76 11.08
C MET A 12 -6.58 11.61 11.53
N LYS A 13 -6.81 12.64 12.35
CA LYS A 13 -5.72 13.45 12.93
C LYS A 13 -4.84 12.65 13.89
N ASN A 14 -5.45 11.69 14.59
CA ASN A 14 -4.78 10.86 15.58
C ASN A 14 -4.38 9.47 15.04
N LEU A 15 -4.65 9.19 13.76
CA LEU A 15 -4.43 7.87 13.17
C LEU A 15 -2.95 7.48 13.19
N TYR A 16 -2.07 8.47 13.02
CA TYR A 16 -0.64 8.27 13.00
C TYR A 16 0.07 9.28 13.89
N GLN A 17 1.12 8.80 14.52
CA GLN A 17 2.21 9.57 15.11
C GLN A 17 3.39 9.63 14.13
N LYS A 18 4.31 10.56 14.36
CA LYS A 18 5.51 10.70 13.53
C LYS A 18 6.33 9.41 13.51
N SER A 19 6.41 8.73 14.65
CA SER A 19 7.09 7.44 14.82
C SER A 19 6.54 6.34 13.94
N ASP A 20 5.24 6.35 13.62
CA ASP A 20 4.62 5.32 12.77
C ASP A 20 5.11 5.47 11.33
N VAL A 21 5.16 6.71 10.83
CA VAL A 21 5.68 7.03 9.50
C VAL A 21 7.16 6.67 9.40
N GLU A 22 7.95 7.05 10.39
CA GLU A 22 9.39 6.75 10.44
C GLU A 22 9.65 5.23 10.52
N SER A 23 8.81 4.48 11.25
CA SER A 23 8.93 3.03 11.36
C SER A 23 8.63 2.35 10.04
N LEU A 24 7.56 2.75 9.36
CA LEU A 24 7.22 2.23 8.04
C LEU A 24 8.32 2.54 7.02
N GLU A 25 8.82 3.78 7.01
CA GLU A 25 9.89 4.20 6.11
C GLU A 25 11.15 3.34 6.30
N LYS A 26 11.55 3.07 7.55
CA LYS A 26 12.69 2.19 7.84
C LYS A 26 12.47 0.76 7.35
N MET A 27 11.27 0.20 7.52
CA MET A 27 10.96 -1.15 7.01
C MET A 27 11.02 -1.20 5.49
N ILE A 28 10.47 -0.20 4.80
CA ILE A 28 10.53 -0.09 3.34
C ILE A 28 11.99 0.01 2.86
N GLN A 29 12.79 0.87 3.50
CA GLN A 29 14.22 1.03 3.18
C GLN A 29 15.02 -0.25 3.39
N LEU A 30 14.72 -1.02 4.45
CA LEU A 30 15.38 -2.31 4.70
C LEU A 30 15.17 -3.30 3.54
N HIS A 31 13.94 -3.41 3.04
CA HIS A 31 13.65 -4.29 1.90
C HIS A 31 14.22 -3.75 0.59
N TRP A 32 14.22 -2.43 0.37
CA TRP A 32 14.89 -1.85 -0.79
C TRP A 32 16.38 -2.13 -0.81
N LYS A 33 17.06 -2.01 0.33
CA LYS A 33 18.48 -2.34 0.44
C LYS A 33 18.77 -3.79 0.05
N LYS A 34 17.93 -4.74 0.49
CA LYS A 34 18.07 -6.15 0.08
C LYS A 34 17.86 -6.33 -1.43
N ILE A 35 16.88 -5.65 -2.01
CA ILE A 35 16.64 -5.68 -3.46
C ILE A 35 17.86 -5.15 -4.22
N GLU A 36 18.46 -4.04 -3.76
CA GLU A 36 19.68 -3.48 -4.35
C GLU A 36 20.84 -4.46 -4.29
N GLU A 37 21.09 -5.07 -3.12
CA GLU A 37 22.12 -6.10 -2.94
C GLU A 37 21.91 -7.29 -3.90
N ILE A 38 20.67 -7.76 -4.07
CA ILE A 38 20.38 -8.88 -4.98
C ILE A 38 20.61 -8.47 -6.45
N VAL A 39 20.20 -7.25 -6.84
CA VAL A 39 20.42 -6.74 -8.20
C VAL A 39 21.90 -6.60 -8.51
N GLU A 40 22.70 -6.08 -7.58
CA GLU A 40 24.14 -5.86 -7.77
C GLU A 40 24.92 -7.17 -7.91
N ASN A 41 24.46 -8.24 -7.25
CA ASN A 41 25.13 -9.53 -7.24
C ASN A 41 24.50 -10.58 -8.18
N ASP A 42 23.53 -10.18 -9.01
CA ASP A 42 22.72 -11.09 -9.85
C ASP A 42 22.17 -12.29 -9.06
N GLY A 43 21.64 -12.01 -7.86
CA GLY A 43 21.16 -13.01 -6.92
C GLY A 43 19.79 -13.60 -7.25
N ASP A 44 19.21 -14.31 -6.29
CA ASP A 44 17.97 -15.07 -6.48
C ASP A 44 16.77 -14.17 -6.79
N SER A 45 16.13 -14.43 -7.94
CA SER A 45 14.93 -13.72 -8.39
C SER A 45 13.72 -13.95 -7.46
N ALA A 46 13.65 -15.10 -6.78
CA ALA A 46 12.57 -15.39 -5.84
C ALA A 46 12.69 -14.55 -4.56
N ASP A 47 13.91 -14.41 -4.00
CA ASP A 47 14.15 -13.56 -2.83
C ASP A 47 13.87 -12.09 -3.15
N LEU A 48 14.32 -11.62 -4.32
CA LEU A 48 14.01 -10.26 -4.78
C LEU A 48 12.50 -10.04 -4.91
N ALA A 49 11.79 -10.99 -5.52
CA ALA A 49 10.35 -10.94 -5.66
C ALA A 49 9.64 -10.85 -4.31
N ASN A 50 10.05 -11.68 -3.34
CA ASN A 50 9.49 -11.66 -1.99
C ASN A 50 9.70 -10.31 -1.29
N ASN A 51 10.87 -9.68 -1.45
CA ASN A 51 11.13 -8.37 -0.87
C ASN A 51 10.26 -7.27 -1.53
N VAL A 52 10.07 -7.32 -2.86
CA VAL A 52 9.17 -6.38 -3.56
C VAL A 52 7.72 -6.56 -3.09
N VAL A 53 7.26 -7.80 -2.99
CA VAL A 53 5.90 -8.14 -2.52
C VAL A 53 5.71 -7.72 -1.06
N MET A 54 6.74 -7.89 -0.20
CA MET A 54 6.68 -7.42 1.18
C MET A 54 6.53 -5.90 1.29
N ILE A 55 7.28 -5.13 0.49
CA ILE A 55 7.11 -3.66 0.42
C ILE A 55 5.68 -3.32 -0.01
N PHE A 56 5.15 -4.03 -1.01
CA PHE A 56 3.77 -3.83 -1.45
C PHE A 56 2.76 -4.11 -0.32
N HIS A 57 2.92 -5.19 0.45
CA HIS A 57 2.04 -5.51 1.57
C HIS A 57 2.10 -4.49 2.69
N LEU A 58 3.29 -4.02 3.05
CA LEU A 58 3.46 -2.97 4.05
C LEU A 58 2.63 -1.73 3.68
N VAL A 59 2.76 -1.25 2.45
CA VAL A 59 2.04 -0.03 2.04
C VAL A 59 0.57 -0.28 1.72
N PHE A 60 0.20 -1.49 1.30
CA PHE A 60 -1.19 -1.86 1.07
C PHE A 60 -1.98 -1.94 2.37
N ASN A 61 -1.40 -2.53 3.42
CA ASN A 61 -2.01 -2.60 4.75
C ASN A 61 -2.30 -1.21 5.31
N GLU A 62 -1.40 -0.24 5.09
CA GLU A 62 -1.67 1.14 5.50
C GLU A 62 -2.83 1.77 4.72
N ARG A 63 -2.96 1.49 3.41
CA ARG A 63 -4.12 1.98 2.63
C ARG A 63 -5.44 1.41 3.16
N MET A 64 -5.42 0.13 3.53
CA MET A 64 -6.57 -0.54 4.15
C MET A 64 -6.94 0.12 5.48
N HIS A 65 -5.95 0.37 6.34
CA HIS A 65 -6.16 1.01 7.63
C HIS A 65 -6.70 2.44 7.50
N MET A 66 -6.15 3.23 6.57
CA MET A 66 -6.65 4.58 6.26
C MET A 66 -8.09 4.54 5.74
N LEU A 67 -8.40 3.62 4.81
CA LEU A 67 -9.76 3.50 4.25
C LEU A 67 -10.77 3.08 5.31
N ALA A 68 -10.45 2.07 6.12
CA ALA A 68 -11.32 1.59 7.19
C ALA A 68 -11.63 2.67 8.23
N THR A 69 -10.61 3.45 8.62
CA THR A 69 -10.77 4.56 9.58
C THR A 69 -11.63 5.68 9.00
N PHE A 70 -11.43 5.96 7.71
CA PHE A 70 -12.06 7.09 7.06
C PHE A 70 -13.52 6.79 6.63
N ASP A 71 -13.73 5.69 5.90
CA ASP A 71 -15.02 5.23 5.37
C ASP A 71 -15.11 3.70 5.52
N ALA A 72 -15.43 3.26 6.74
CA ALA A 72 -15.63 1.85 7.08
C ALA A 72 -16.64 1.15 6.15
N LYS A 73 -17.66 1.88 5.65
CA LYS A 73 -18.62 1.31 4.69
C LYS A 73 -17.98 1.11 3.31
N ALA A 74 -17.09 2.00 2.86
CA ALA A 74 -16.34 1.78 1.63
C ALA A 74 -15.33 0.64 1.76
N TYR A 75 -14.75 0.47 2.95
CA TYR A 75 -13.93 -0.70 3.27
C TYR A 75 -14.75 -1.99 3.23
N GLU A 76 -15.87 -2.06 3.95
CA GLU A 76 -16.79 -3.20 3.93
C GLU A 76 -17.25 -3.54 2.51
N ARG A 77 -17.62 -2.53 1.71
CA ARG A 77 -17.96 -2.73 0.29
C ARG A 77 -16.80 -3.33 -0.49
N ALA A 78 -15.57 -2.84 -0.28
CA ALA A 78 -14.39 -3.39 -0.95
C ALA A 78 -14.13 -4.85 -0.56
N VAL A 79 -14.34 -5.22 0.71
CA VAL A 79 -14.21 -6.60 1.19
C VAL A 79 -15.32 -7.50 0.64
N ASN A 80 -16.57 -7.05 0.66
CA ASN A 80 -17.71 -7.82 0.14
C ASN A 80 -17.61 -8.02 -1.38
N ASP A 81 -17.17 -6.97 -2.12
CA ASP A 81 -16.91 -7.07 -3.56
C ASP A 81 -15.86 -8.14 -3.88
N VAL A 82 -14.94 -8.47 -2.96
CA VAL A 82 -13.99 -9.58 -3.13
C VAL A 82 -14.66 -10.92 -2.95
N GLN A 83 -15.41 -11.06 -1.86
CA GLN A 83 -16.06 -12.31 -1.47
C GLN A 83 -17.10 -12.76 -2.52
N ASP A 84 -17.83 -11.81 -3.11
CA ASP A 84 -18.91 -12.10 -4.05
C ASP A 84 -18.44 -12.39 -5.49
N LYS A 85 -17.20 -12.03 -5.85
CA LYS A 85 -16.74 -12.00 -7.25
C LYS A 85 -15.46 -12.79 -7.53
N GLU A 86 -14.95 -13.57 -6.58
CA GLU A 86 -13.69 -14.33 -6.70
C GLU A 86 -12.55 -13.49 -7.30
N ILE A 87 -12.41 -12.24 -6.89
CA ILE A 87 -11.45 -11.33 -7.50
C ILE A 87 -10.04 -11.55 -6.95
N THR A 88 -9.04 -11.29 -7.79
CA THR A 88 -7.63 -11.43 -7.40
C THR A 88 -7.17 -10.36 -6.41
N GLN A 89 -6.09 -10.60 -5.65
CA GLN A 89 -5.44 -9.60 -4.76
C GLN A 89 -5.11 -8.28 -5.49
N LYS A 90 -4.80 -8.37 -6.79
CA LYS A 90 -4.57 -7.22 -7.66
C LYS A 90 -5.83 -6.38 -7.86
N ASP A 91 -6.98 -7.01 -7.98
CA ASP A 91 -8.26 -6.31 -8.16
C ASP A 91 -8.75 -5.73 -6.83
N PHE A 92 -8.55 -6.46 -5.73
CA PHE A 92 -8.82 -5.94 -4.39
C PHE A 92 -7.99 -4.70 -4.07
N SER A 93 -6.68 -4.75 -4.31
CA SER A 93 -5.82 -3.59 -4.07
C SER A 93 -6.23 -2.39 -4.92
N LYS A 94 -6.55 -2.56 -6.20
CA LYS A 94 -7.09 -1.46 -7.02
C LYS A 94 -8.36 -0.84 -6.43
N LEU A 95 -9.30 -1.64 -5.93
CA LEU A 95 -10.55 -1.15 -5.34
C LEU A 95 -10.28 -0.31 -4.09
N VAL A 96 -9.43 -0.79 -3.19
CA VAL A 96 -9.04 -0.09 -1.96
C VAL A 96 -8.39 1.26 -2.27
N PHE A 97 -7.43 1.29 -3.20
CA PHE A 97 -6.78 2.53 -3.62
C PHE A 97 -7.79 3.52 -4.22
N LYS A 98 -8.65 3.06 -5.13
CA LYS A 98 -9.68 3.90 -5.77
C LYS A 98 -10.66 4.48 -4.75
N ASN A 99 -11.13 3.65 -3.82
CA ASN A 99 -12.08 4.05 -2.78
C ASN A 99 -11.46 5.10 -1.86
N LEU A 100 -10.22 4.89 -1.42
CA LEU A 100 -9.52 5.85 -0.57
C LEU A 100 -9.21 7.17 -1.30
N ASP A 101 -8.78 7.15 -2.55
CA ASP A 101 -8.50 8.38 -3.29
C ASP A 101 -9.77 9.21 -3.52
N SER A 102 -10.90 8.56 -3.82
CA SER A 102 -12.21 9.22 -3.95
C SER A 102 -12.69 9.80 -2.62
N ALA A 103 -12.47 9.05 -1.54
CA ALA A 103 -12.72 9.46 -0.17
C ALA A 103 -11.96 10.74 0.20
N LYS A 104 -10.64 10.80 -0.08
CA LYS A 104 -9.74 11.89 0.31
C LYS A 104 -10.08 13.26 -0.30
N GLN A 105 -10.65 13.30 -1.50
CA GLN A 105 -10.95 14.56 -2.21
C GLN A 105 -11.87 15.52 -1.44
N ASN A 106 -12.61 15.01 -0.46
CA ASN A 106 -13.60 15.79 0.26
C ASN A 106 -13.10 16.29 1.64
N PHE A 107 -11.80 16.15 1.97
CA PHE A 107 -11.29 16.30 3.33
C PHE A 107 -9.95 17.01 3.49
N ALA A 108 -9.79 17.68 4.64
CA ALA A 108 -8.52 18.22 5.10
C ALA A 108 -7.95 17.33 6.22
N PHE A 109 -6.81 16.69 5.95
CA PHE A 109 -6.14 15.78 6.88
C PHE A 109 -5.08 16.46 7.74
N GLY A 110 -4.64 15.78 8.81
CA GLY A 110 -3.49 16.22 9.61
C GLY A 110 -2.16 15.98 8.88
N GLN A 111 -1.10 16.70 9.26
CA GLN A 111 0.21 16.61 8.61
C GLN A 111 0.78 15.18 8.61
N THR A 112 0.65 14.45 9.71
CA THR A 112 1.18 13.08 9.82
C THR A 112 0.47 12.12 8.86
N PHE A 113 -0.85 12.25 8.72
CA PHE A 113 -1.61 11.48 7.73
C PHE A 113 -1.09 11.75 6.31
N TYR A 114 -0.89 13.02 5.94
CA TYR A 114 -0.35 13.36 4.63
C TYR A 114 1.04 12.78 4.40
N ASN A 115 1.89 12.76 5.43
CA ASN A 115 3.22 12.16 5.33
C ASN A 115 3.13 10.65 5.08
N MET A 116 2.23 9.95 5.78
CA MET A 116 2.01 8.52 5.57
C MET A 116 1.43 8.22 4.16
N ASP A 117 0.39 8.95 3.74
CA ASP A 117 -0.21 8.80 2.41
C ASP A 117 0.80 9.08 1.28
N ARG A 118 1.69 10.06 1.49
CA ARG A 118 2.77 10.38 0.56
C ARG A 118 3.82 9.28 0.53
N LEU A 119 4.25 8.74 1.67
CA LEU A 119 5.20 7.64 1.76
C LEU A 119 4.67 6.41 1.01
N VAL A 120 3.41 6.03 1.24
CA VAL A 120 2.74 4.94 0.53
C VAL A 120 2.69 5.21 -0.98
N SER A 121 2.24 6.40 -1.39
CA SER A 121 2.09 6.76 -2.80
C SER A 121 3.43 6.76 -3.55
N ASN A 122 4.48 7.27 -2.92
CA ASN A 122 5.84 7.26 -3.48
C ASN A 122 6.36 5.83 -3.60
N THR A 123 6.19 5.01 -2.56
CA THR A 123 6.65 3.61 -2.58
C THR A 123 5.97 2.81 -3.70
N MET A 124 4.67 3.00 -3.92
CA MET A 124 3.96 2.38 -5.05
C MET A 124 4.48 2.84 -6.42
N ARG A 125 4.87 4.11 -6.52
CA ARG A 125 5.53 4.64 -7.73
C ARG A 125 6.90 4.01 -7.91
N ASP A 126 7.67 3.85 -6.84
CA ASP A 126 9.02 3.30 -6.87
C ASP A 126 9.01 1.82 -7.26
N ILE A 127 8.07 1.02 -6.74
CA ILE A 127 7.83 -0.36 -7.21
C ILE A 127 7.57 -0.38 -8.72
N ARG A 128 6.72 0.51 -9.23
CA ARG A 128 6.42 0.59 -10.67
C ARG A 128 7.65 0.96 -11.50
N ILE A 129 8.46 1.89 -11.02
CA ILE A 129 9.71 2.28 -11.68
C ILE A 129 10.69 1.11 -11.68
N PHE A 130 10.82 0.42 -10.54
CA PHE A 130 11.66 -0.75 -10.39
C PHE A 130 11.30 -1.86 -11.37
N MET A 131 10.02 -2.26 -11.45
CA MET A 131 9.57 -3.30 -12.39
C MET A 131 9.86 -2.93 -13.85
N ARG A 132 9.77 -1.64 -14.22
CA ARG A 132 10.13 -1.16 -15.55
C ARG A 132 11.64 -1.21 -15.81
N LYS A 133 12.45 -0.93 -14.78
CA LYS A 133 13.91 -0.94 -14.88
C LYS A 133 14.47 -2.36 -14.95
N TYR A 134 13.82 -3.32 -14.27
CA TYR A 134 14.27 -4.71 -14.19
C TYR A 134 13.16 -5.69 -14.61
N PRO A 135 12.77 -5.70 -15.90
CA PRO A 135 11.69 -6.56 -16.40
C PRO A 135 11.98 -8.05 -16.23
N LYS A 136 13.26 -8.45 -16.12
CA LYS A 136 13.66 -9.85 -15.90
C LYS A 136 13.06 -10.46 -14.62
N TYR A 137 12.68 -9.65 -13.64
CA TYR A 137 12.07 -10.11 -12.39
C TYR A 137 10.54 -10.06 -12.38
N GLU A 138 9.90 -9.57 -13.45
CA GLU A 138 8.45 -9.33 -13.46
C GLU A 138 7.65 -10.61 -13.19
N GLU A 139 8.05 -11.72 -13.81
CA GLU A 139 7.33 -12.99 -13.66
C GLU A 139 7.47 -13.58 -12.25
N ALA A 140 8.66 -13.46 -11.66
CA ALA A 140 8.89 -13.89 -10.27
C ALA A 140 8.06 -13.06 -9.28
N ILE A 141 8.03 -11.73 -9.45
CA ILE A 141 7.20 -10.82 -8.64
C ILE A 141 5.72 -11.14 -8.79
N ARG A 142 5.26 -11.36 -10.03
CA ARG A 142 3.86 -11.70 -10.32
C ARG A 142 3.46 -13.03 -9.68
N THR A 143 4.33 -14.03 -9.79
CA THR A 143 4.11 -15.36 -9.19
C THR A 143 4.04 -15.26 -7.68
N ALA A 144 5.00 -14.61 -7.04
CA ALA A 144 5.03 -14.41 -5.59
C ALA A 144 3.78 -13.68 -5.07
N TRP A 145 3.32 -12.67 -5.81
CA TRP A 145 2.07 -11.96 -5.49
C TRP A 145 0.84 -12.87 -5.59
N GLN A 146 0.78 -13.73 -6.62
CA GLN A 146 -0.37 -14.61 -6.87
C GLN A 146 -0.40 -15.84 -5.96
N SER A 147 0.75 -16.31 -5.47
CA SER A 147 0.86 -17.49 -4.61
C SER A 147 0.43 -17.28 -3.15
N GLU A 148 0.08 -16.05 -2.75
CA GLU A 148 -0.48 -15.76 -1.43
C GLU A 148 -2.02 -15.91 -1.36
N HIS A 149 -2.63 -16.52 -2.38
CA HIS A 149 -4.03 -16.99 -2.37
C HIS A 149 -4.16 -18.44 -1.94
#